data_AF-A0A1I3XRK0-F1
#
_entry.id   AF-A0A1I3XRK0-F1
#
_cell.length_a   1.000
_cell.length_b   1.000
_cell.length_c   1.000
_cell.angle_alpha   90.00
_cell.angle_beta   90.00
_cell.angle_gamma   90.00
#
_symmetry.space_group_name_H-M   'P 1'
#
loop_
_entity.id
_entity.type
_entity.pdbx_description
1 polymer ?
#
loop_
_entity_poly.entity_id
_entity_poly.type
_entity_poly.pdbx_seq_one_letter_code
_entity_poly.pdbx_strand_id
1 'polypeptide(L)'
;MKKPLPPAPVVVALSSDDAADLKARVERGEFASLDEAVAAELAELNYRRAAEIMGGNDKLERFLDELEAEAIDTKDYVDAEDFFADLRASLKQRLDAPRG
;
A
#
# COMPACT_ATOMS: atom_id res chain seq x y z
N MET A 1 2.33 -10.76 14.51
CA MET A 1 2.07 -9.43 13.93
C MET A 1 3.13 -8.45 14.39
N LYS A 2 3.85 -7.80 13.47
CA LYS A 2 4.75 -6.68 13.84
C LYS A 2 3.87 -5.50 14.26
N LYS A 3 4.12 -4.94 15.44
CA LYS A 3 3.45 -3.73 15.91
C LYS A 3 3.68 -2.63 14.87
N PRO A 4 2.65 -1.83 14.49
CA PRO A 4 2.86 -0.69 13.61
C PRO A 4 3.98 0.17 14.18
N LEU A 5 5.02 0.41 13.40
CA LEU A 5 6.06 1.34 13.79
C LEU A 5 5.41 2.72 13.92
N PRO A 6 5.62 3.44 15.05
CA PRO A 6 5.09 4.79 15.17
C PRO A 6 5.65 5.63 14.03
N PRO A 7 4.82 6.47 13.40
CA PRO A 7 5.28 7.32 12.30
C PRO A 7 6.41 8.22 12.80
N ALA A 8 7.52 8.22 12.07
CA ALA A 8 8.62 9.11 12.37
C ALA A 8 8.20 10.55 12.00
N PRO A 9 8.51 11.56 12.84
CA PRO A 9 8.25 12.94 12.48
C PRO A 9 9.08 13.33 11.26
N VAL A 10 8.40 13.88 10.24
CA VAL A 10 9.01 14.34 8.98
C VAL A 10 8.83 15.84 8.88
N VAL A 11 9.89 16.53 8.50
CA VAL A 11 9.85 17.97 8.21
C VAL A 11 9.74 18.14 6.70
N VAL A 12 8.75 18.92 6.25
CA VAL A 12 8.54 19.26 4.84
C VAL A 12 8.67 20.76 4.63
N ALA A 13 9.24 21.15 3.50
CA ALA A 13 9.32 22.54 3.07
C ALA A 13 8.26 22.79 2.00
N LEU A 14 7.39 23.77 2.25
CA LEU A 14 6.35 24.20 1.31
C LEU A 14 6.71 25.56 0.74
N SER A 15 6.16 25.88 -0.43
CA SER A 15 6.18 27.26 -0.92
C SER A 15 5.37 28.16 0.02
N SER A 16 5.62 29.47 -0.03
CA SER A 16 4.84 30.44 0.75
C SER A 16 3.35 30.38 0.42
N ASP A 17 3.03 30.16 -0.85
CA ASP A 17 1.68 30.22 -1.37
C ASP A 17 0.90 28.97 -0.95
N ASP A 18 1.51 27.79 -1.07
CA ASP A 18 0.89 26.52 -0.63
C ASP A 18 0.68 26.50 0.89
N ALA A 19 1.65 27.01 1.66
CA ALA A 19 1.53 27.11 3.11
C ALA A 19 0.40 28.07 3.51
N ALA A 20 0.23 29.19 2.79
CA ALA A 20 -0.84 30.15 3.03
C ALA A 20 -2.21 29.56 2.68
N ASP A 21 -2.33 28.84 1.56
CA ASP A 21 -3.57 28.18 1.16
C ASP A 21 -4.01 27.11 2.19
N LEU A 22 -3.09 26.22 2.59
CA LEU A 22 -3.39 25.21 3.61
C LEU A 22 -3.80 25.83 4.94
N LYS A 23 -3.15 26.92 5.33
CA LYS A 23 -3.54 27.66 6.54
C LYS A 23 -4.94 28.24 6.42
N ALA A 24 -5.31 28.80 5.27
CA ALA A 24 -6.66 29.33 5.05
C ALA A 24 -7.72 28.21 5.10
N ARG A 25 -7.39 27.00 4.63
CA ARG A 25 -8.28 25.82 4.72
C ARG A 25 -8.49 25.37 6.18
N VAL A 26 -7.43 25.36 6.99
CA VAL A 26 -7.52 25.12 8.44
C VAL A 26 -8.38 26.19 9.13
N GLU A 27 -8.18 27.48 8.80
CA GLU A 27 -8.95 28.58 9.37
C GLU A 27 -10.44 28.53 9.00
N ARG A 28 -10.78 27.96 7.83
CA ARG A 28 -12.17 27.67 7.43
C ARG A 28 -12.76 26.42 8.10
N GLY A 29 -11.94 25.66 8.82
CA GLY A 29 -12.36 24.42 9.48
C GLY A 29 -12.45 23.21 8.54
N GLU A 30 -11.82 23.25 7.36
CA GLU A 30 -11.72 22.08 6.48
C GLU A 30 -10.82 20.99 7.08
N PHE A 31 -9.82 21.39 7.88
CA PHE A 31 -8.93 20.50 8.62
C PHE A 31 -8.76 21.02 10.05
N ALA A 32 -8.52 20.12 11.01
CA ALA A 32 -8.29 20.48 12.41
C ALA A 32 -6.89 21.05 12.66
N SER A 33 -5.93 20.79 11.77
CA SER A 33 -4.55 21.28 11.90
C SER A 33 -3.82 21.35 10.55
N LEU A 34 -2.69 22.06 10.53
CA LEU A 34 -1.80 22.09 9.35
C LEU A 34 -1.20 20.71 9.05
N ASP A 35 -0.88 19.92 10.08
CA ASP A 35 -0.34 18.57 9.89
C ASP A 35 -1.35 17.66 9.19
N GLU A 36 -2.63 17.75 9.57
CA GLU A 36 -3.72 17.03 8.92
C GLU A 36 -3.91 17.48 7.47
N ALA A 37 -3.88 18.80 7.22
CA ALA A 37 -4.02 19.35 5.88
C ALA A 37 -2.87 18.88 4.96
N VAL A 38 -1.62 18.89 5.45
CA VAL A 38 -0.45 18.37 4.71
C VAL A 38 -0.57 16.86 4.48
N ALA A 39 -1.02 16.10 5.49
CA ALA A 39 -1.20 14.66 5.34
C ALA A 39 -2.26 14.32 4.28
N ALA A 40 -3.35 15.10 4.21
CA ALA A 40 -4.38 14.93 3.20
C ALA A 40 -3.84 15.18 1.77
N GLU A 41 -3.10 16.28 1.56
CA GLU A 41 -2.48 16.57 0.26
C GLU A 41 -1.45 15.51 -0.17
N LEU A 42 -0.66 15.01 0.78
CA LEU A 42 0.28 13.91 0.52
C LEU A 42 -0.43 12.59 0.20
N ALA A 43 -1.56 12.32 0.84
CA ALA A 43 -2.39 11.15 0.51
C ALA A 43 -2.96 11.26 -0.91
N GLU A 44 -3.46 12.43 -1.30
CA GLU A 44 -3.95 12.67 -2.66
C GLU A 44 -2.83 12.56 -3.70
N LEU A 45 -1.65 13.12 -3.42
CA LEU A 45 -0.48 12.99 -4.29
C LEU A 45 -0.08 11.52 -4.46
N ASN A 46 -0.06 10.75 -3.38
CA ASN A 46 0.24 9.32 -3.42
C ASN A 46 -0.80 8.55 -4.22
N TYR A 47 -2.09 8.88 -4.06
CA TYR A 47 -3.16 8.26 -4.83
C TYR A 47 -2.99 8.52 -6.34
N ARG A 48 -2.76 9.78 -6.73
CA ARG A 48 -2.49 10.14 -8.14
C ARG A 48 -1.28 9.39 -8.70
N ARG A 49 -0.22 9.27 -7.91
CA ARG A 49 0.98 8.52 -8.29
C ARG A 49 0.71 7.01 -8.40
N ALA A 50 -0.08 6.44 -7.50
CA ALA A 50 -0.47 5.04 -7.57
C ALA A 50 -1.30 4.77 -8.84
N ALA A 51 -2.22 5.67 -9.18
CA ALA A 51 -3.00 5.55 -10.40
C ALA A 51 -2.13 5.64 -11.66
N GLU A 52 -1.15 6.54 -11.69
CA GLU A 52 -0.16 6.61 -12.78
C GLU A 52 0.59 5.28 -12.95
N ILE A 53 1.12 4.73 -11.85
CA ILE A 53 1.86 3.45 -11.85
C ILE A 53 0.97 2.29 -12.35
N MET A 54 -0.29 2.24 -11.91
CA MET A 54 -1.25 1.21 -12.32
C MET A 54 -1.75 1.41 -13.76
N GLY A 55 -1.45 2.54 -14.40
CA GLY A 55 -1.88 2.87 -15.75
C GLY A 55 -3.34 3.34 -15.84
N GLY A 56 -3.82 4.05 -14.82
CA GLY A 56 -5.10 4.74 -14.76
C GLY A 56 -5.87 4.52 -13.45
N ASN A 57 -6.73 5.48 -13.09
CA ASN A 57 -7.59 5.41 -11.89
C ASN A 57 -8.47 4.16 -11.89
N ASP A 58 -9.13 3.83 -13.01
CA ASP A 58 -10.03 2.67 -13.09
C ASP A 58 -9.35 1.35 -12.73
N LYS A 59 -8.06 1.21 -13.06
CA LYS A 59 -7.27 0.02 -12.72
C LYS A 59 -6.87 -0.01 -11.25
N LEU A 60 -6.57 1.17 -10.68
CA LEU A 60 -6.29 1.30 -9.26
C LEU A 60 -7.54 0.98 -8.44
N GLU A 61 -8.68 1.59 -8.76
CA GLU A 61 -9.94 1.38 -8.04
C GLU A 61 -10.36 -0.08 -8.07
N ARG A 62 -10.36 -0.72 -9.24
CA ARG A 62 -10.69 -2.15 -9.34
C ARG A 62 -9.75 -3.02 -8.49
N PHE A 63 -8.46 -2.68 -8.43
CA PHE A 63 -7.51 -3.41 -7.60
C PHE A 63 -7.76 -3.20 -6.10
N LEU A 64 -8.13 -1.99 -5.69
CA LEU A 64 -8.51 -1.68 -4.30
C LEU A 64 -9.81 -2.40 -3.91
N ASP A 65 -10.81 -2.43 -4.79
CA ASP A 65 -12.05 -3.17 -4.60
C ASP A 65 -11.78 -4.68 -4.43
N GLU A 66 -10.90 -5.25 -5.26
CA GLU A 66 -10.47 -6.66 -5.15
C GLU A 66 -9.79 -6.93 -3.81
N LEU A 67 -8.89 -6.05 -3.36
CA LEU A 67 -8.21 -6.16 -2.06
C LEU A 67 -9.16 -6.00 -0.87
N GLU A 68 -10.15 -5.10 -0.95
CA GLU A 68 -11.13 -4.91 0.11
C GLU A 68 -12.11 -6.11 0.19
N ALA A 69 -12.48 -6.66 -0.96
CA ALA A 69 -13.31 -7.85 -1.05
C ALA A 69 -12.57 -9.14 -0.64
N GLU A 70 -11.24 -9.14 -0.68
CA GLU A 70 -10.42 -10.27 -0.25
C GLU A 70 -10.58 -10.46 1.26
N ALA A 71 -11.43 -11.42 1.64
CA ALA A 71 -11.52 -11.90 3.01
C ALA A 71 -10.21 -12.63 3.34
N ILE A 72 -9.28 -11.91 3.94
CA ILE A 72 -8.00 -12.46 4.37
C ILE A 72 -8.24 -13.46 5.51
N ASP A 73 -8.40 -14.75 5.20
CA ASP A 73 -8.27 -15.82 6.20
C ASP A 73 -6.79 -16.14 6.38
N THR A 74 -6.28 -15.88 7.59
CA THR A 74 -4.92 -16.23 7.98
C THR A 74 -4.58 -17.72 7.76
N LYS A 75 -5.58 -18.59 7.62
CA LYS A 75 -5.43 -20.03 7.32
C LYS A 75 -5.19 -20.33 5.84
N ASP A 76 -5.54 -19.40 4.94
CA ASP A 76 -5.30 -19.53 3.50
C ASP A 76 -3.91 -19.04 3.10
N TYR A 77 -3.16 -18.44 4.05
CA TYR A 77 -1.75 -18.18 3.85
C TYR A 77 -0.97 -19.48 3.89
N VAL A 78 -0.38 -19.81 2.75
CA VAL A 78 0.56 -20.91 2.65
C VAL A 78 1.85 -20.51 3.38
N ASP A 79 2.28 -21.35 4.33
CA ASP A 79 3.62 -21.20 4.90
C ASP A 79 4.65 -21.36 3.78
N ALA A 80 5.46 -20.32 3.58
CA ALA A 80 6.42 -20.29 2.48
C ALA A 80 7.44 -21.43 2.61
N GLU A 81 7.85 -21.80 3.81
CA GLU A 81 8.82 -22.87 4.03
C GLU A 81 8.23 -24.22 3.62
N ASP A 82 6.98 -24.50 4.03
CA ASP A 82 6.28 -25.73 3.66
C ASP A 82 6.02 -25.80 2.15
N PHE A 83 5.58 -24.70 1.53
CA PHE A 83 5.38 -24.62 0.08
C PHE A 83 6.66 -24.91 -0.71
N PHE A 84 7.77 -24.29 -0.32
CA PHE A 84 9.04 -24.49 -1.01
C PHE A 84 9.62 -25.89 -0.74
N ALA A 85 9.36 -26.48 0.44
CA ALA A 85 9.72 -27.86 0.73
C ALA A 85 8.98 -28.84 -0.20
N ASP A 86 7.66 -28.70 -0.34
CA ASP A 86 6.83 -29.53 -1.20
C ASP A 86 7.15 -29.34 -2.69
N LEU A 87 7.36 -28.10 -3.13
CA LEU A 87 7.80 -27.81 -4.49
C LEU A 87 9.14 -28.47 -4.80
N ARG A 88 10.11 -28.40 -3.87
CA ARG A 88 11.42 -29.03 -4.03
C ARG A 88 11.31 -30.56 -4.08
N ALA A 89 10.45 -31.15 -3.25
CA ALA A 89 10.21 -32.59 -3.24
C ALA A 89 9.60 -33.07 -4.57
N SER A 90 8.57 -32.37 -5.08
CA SER A 90 7.94 -32.70 -6.36
C SER A 90 8.90 -32.57 -7.55
N LEU A 91 9.78 -31.57 -7.54
CA LEU A 91 10.80 -31.39 -8.57
C LEU A 91 11.83 -32.52 -8.57
N LYS A 92 12.29 -32.97 -7.39
CA LYS A 92 13.19 -34.13 -7.29
C LYS A 92 12.53 -35.40 -7.81
N GLN A 93 11.28 -35.65 -7.42
CA GLN A 93 10.53 -36.82 -7.86
C GLN A 93 10.35 -36.85 -9.38
N ARG A 94 10.15 -35.69 -10.02
CA ARG A 94 10.11 -35.56 -11.48
C ARG A 94 11.47 -35.74 -12.17
N LEU A 95 12.57 -35.44 -11.48
CA LEU A 95 13.92 -35.63 -11.99
C LEU A 95 14.34 -37.10 -11.92
N ASP A 96 13.95 -37.77 -10.83
CA ASP A 96 14.27 -39.17 -10.54
C ASP A 96 13.32 -40.16 -11.25
N ALA A 97 12.17 -39.67 -11.76
CA ALA A 97 11.27 -40.46 -12.59
C ALA A 97 11.97 -40.81 -13.92
N PRO A 98 12.04 -42.10 -14.31
CA PRO A 98 12.70 -42.51 -15.53
C PRO A 98 11.98 -41.90 -16.73
N ARG A 99 12.73 -41.13 -17.53
CA ARG A 99 12.28 -40.71 -18.86
C ARG A 99 12.33 -41.96 -19.73
N GLY A 100 11.17 -42.51 -20.06
CA GLY A 100 11.04 -43.61 -21.01
C GLY A 100 11.64 -43.27 -22.37
#